data_AF-A0A519TNK3-F1
#
_entry.id   AF-A0A519TNK3-F1
#
_cell.length_a   1.000
_cell.length_b   1.000
_cell.length_c   1.000
_cell.angle_alpha   90.00
_cell.angle_beta   90.00
_cell.angle_gamma   90.00
#
_symmetry.space_group_name_H-M   'P 1'
#
loop_
_entity.id
_entity.type
_entity.pdbx_description
1 polymer ?
#
loop_
_entity_poly.entity_id
_entity_poly.type
_entity_poly.pdbx_seq_one_letter_code
_entity_poly.pdbx_strand_id
1 'polypeptide(L)'
;MQLQTNAPDEILPHSLLIEVAWEVCNQVGGIYTVIRSKVPATMPAWGDRYCLLGPYFPQQAQGEFETYEDAQLAGMDDPYARAVRALHQQGYDICLGVWLVTGRPRTVLINPFQNYHRLAELKSDLWRDHQVPAPDNDDLLHQVIAFGDLARVFVEEVARQTVGEYQVIAHFHEWMTGVAIPELRRRQVPAHLVFTTHATLLGRYLAMNDPNFYDNLMLVDWRAQAQHFNIEPAVSMERAAAHGSHVFTTVSELTVRECIYLLDRIPDAVLPNGLNIERFVALHEFQNLHKKYKDKIHEFVMAHFFQSYSFDLDDTIYFFTSGRYEYHNKGFDLTLEALARLNHRLQQSGLSGQVVMFFITKRPYTSINP
;
A
#
# COMPACT_ATOMS: atom_id res chain seq x y z
N MET A 1 -9.20 -25.85 16.46
CA MET A 1 -9.67 -26.03 15.08
C MET A 1 -8.76 -25.17 14.21
N GLN A 2 -7.73 -25.75 13.59
CA GLN A 2 -6.87 -25.02 12.67
C GLN A 2 -7.75 -24.61 11.48
N LEU A 3 -7.95 -23.31 11.28
CA LEU A 3 -8.46 -22.80 10.01
C LEU A 3 -7.45 -23.25 8.95
N GLN A 4 -7.79 -24.29 8.19
CA GLN A 4 -7.13 -24.56 6.94
C GLN A 4 -7.44 -23.36 6.04
N THR A 5 -6.53 -22.39 5.99
CA THR A 5 -6.54 -21.30 5.03
C THR A 5 -6.03 -21.83 3.70
N ASN A 6 -6.70 -22.85 3.15
CA ASN A 6 -6.53 -23.15 1.74
C ASN A 6 -7.36 -22.09 1.03
N ALA A 7 -6.69 -21.20 0.27
CA ALA A 7 -7.39 -20.42 -0.74
C ALA A 7 -8.23 -21.40 -1.57
N PRO A 8 -9.51 -21.10 -1.87
CA PRO A 8 -10.34 -22.00 -2.67
C PRO A 8 -9.63 -22.32 -4.00
N ASP A 9 -9.73 -23.57 -4.44
CA ASP A 9 -8.96 -24.12 -5.57
C ASP A 9 -9.15 -23.34 -6.88
N GLU A 10 -10.29 -22.65 -7.05
CA GLU A 10 -10.52 -21.71 -8.15
C GLU A 10 -11.58 -20.66 -7.77
N ILE A 11 -11.27 -19.37 -7.97
CA ILE A 11 -12.22 -18.25 -7.77
C ILE A 11 -12.58 -17.65 -9.13
N LEU A 12 -13.88 -17.49 -9.39
CA LEU A 12 -14.42 -16.81 -10.58
C LEU A 12 -13.70 -17.24 -11.88
N PRO A 13 -13.81 -18.52 -12.29
CA PRO A 13 -12.98 -19.14 -13.34
C PRO A 13 -12.96 -18.37 -14.68
N HIS A 14 -14.07 -17.71 -15.01
CA HIS A 14 -14.23 -16.90 -16.23
C HIS A 14 -13.95 -15.41 -15.99
N SER A 15 -13.00 -15.08 -15.11
CA SER A 15 -12.63 -13.71 -14.80
C SER A 15 -11.14 -13.47 -14.85
N LEU A 16 -10.76 -12.25 -15.23
CA LEU A 16 -9.40 -11.74 -15.19
C LEU A 16 -9.30 -10.73 -14.04
N LEU A 17 -8.23 -10.80 -13.26
CA LEU A 17 -7.94 -9.85 -12.20
C LEU A 17 -6.71 -9.02 -12.56
N ILE A 18 -6.94 -7.72 -12.80
CA ILE A 18 -5.90 -6.71 -12.93
C ILE A 18 -5.84 -5.94 -11.61
N GLU A 19 -4.77 -6.11 -10.87
CA GLU A 19 -4.57 -5.38 -9.61
C GLU A 19 -3.54 -4.27 -9.80
N VAL A 20 -4.02 -3.03 -9.66
CA VAL A 20 -3.31 -1.80 -10.01
C VAL A 20 -2.83 -1.11 -8.75
N ALA A 21 -1.52 -0.89 -8.64
CA ALA A 21 -0.98 -0.10 -7.55
C ALA A 21 0.30 0.63 -7.94
N TRP A 22 0.50 1.81 -7.35
CA TRP A 22 1.69 2.64 -7.56
C TRP A 22 2.97 1.94 -7.13
N GLU A 23 2.86 1.03 -6.16
CA GLU A 23 3.98 0.36 -5.52
C GLU A 23 4.34 -1.02 -6.13
N VAL A 24 3.70 -1.42 -7.24
CA VAL A 24 4.11 -2.63 -7.98
C VAL A 24 5.49 -2.40 -8.59
N CYS A 25 6.48 -3.23 -8.22
CA CYS A 25 7.89 -3.06 -8.58
C CYS A 25 8.47 -1.68 -8.22
N ASN A 26 7.88 -0.98 -7.25
CA ASN A 26 8.24 0.38 -6.85
C ASN A 26 8.04 0.57 -5.34
N GLN A 27 9.03 0.21 -4.53
CA GLN A 27 8.88 0.26 -3.07
C GLN A 27 8.91 1.71 -2.55
N VAL A 28 7.73 2.28 -2.31
CA VAL A 28 7.57 3.63 -1.73
C VAL A 28 7.09 3.55 -0.27
N GLY A 29 6.23 2.59 0.06
CA GLY A 29 5.49 2.57 1.31
C GLY A 29 5.08 1.17 1.75
N GLY A 30 3.93 1.11 2.43
CA GLY A 30 3.39 -0.13 2.99
C GLY A 30 2.66 -1.00 1.98
N ILE A 31 2.18 -0.43 0.87
CA ILE A 31 1.33 -1.14 -0.09
C ILE A 31 2.15 -2.13 -0.89
N TYR A 32 3.42 -1.82 -1.15
CA TYR A 32 4.41 -2.78 -1.66
C TYR A 32 4.37 -4.08 -0.84
N THR A 33 4.44 -3.97 0.48
CA THR A 33 4.43 -5.12 1.39
C THR A 33 3.09 -5.84 1.36
N VAL A 34 1.97 -5.10 1.34
CA VAL A 34 0.62 -5.69 1.28
C VAL A 34 0.45 -6.54 0.03
N ILE A 35 0.77 -5.99 -1.15
CA ILE A 35 0.62 -6.73 -2.41
C ILE A 35 1.60 -7.91 -2.42
N ARG A 36 2.86 -7.68 -2.07
CA ARG A 36 3.90 -8.72 -2.03
C ARG A 36 3.53 -9.88 -1.10
N SER A 37 2.98 -9.63 0.09
CA SER A 37 2.58 -10.68 1.03
C SER A 37 1.29 -11.40 0.61
N LYS A 38 0.42 -10.72 -0.14
CA LYS A 38 -0.85 -11.24 -0.63
C LYS A 38 -0.69 -12.12 -1.89
N VAL A 39 0.29 -11.84 -2.74
CA VAL A 39 0.54 -12.60 -3.99
C VAL A 39 0.57 -14.12 -3.77
N PRO A 40 1.33 -14.69 -2.80
CA PRO A 40 1.34 -16.14 -2.56
C PRO A 40 -0.04 -16.74 -2.26
N ALA A 41 -0.94 -15.97 -1.64
CA ALA A 41 -2.31 -16.41 -1.35
C ALA A 41 -3.26 -16.18 -2.53
N THR A 42 -2.92 -15.28 -3.46
CA THR A 42 -3.72 -14.95 -4.65
C THR A 42 -3.46 -15.95 -5.78
N MET A 43 -2.19 -16.32 -5.98
CA MET A 43 -1.75 -17.16 -7.10
C MET A 43 -2.44 -18.52 -7.19
N PRO A 44 -2.68 -19.29 -6.11
CA PRO A 44 -3.36 -20.58 -6.21
C PRO A 44 -4.77 -20.47 -6.80
N ALA A 45 -5.51 -19.40 -6.50
CA ALA A 45 -6.89 -19.23 -6.92
C ALA A 45 -7.05 -18.63 -8.34
N TRP A 46 -6.07 -17.83 -8.79
CA TRP A 46 -6.15 -17.09 -10.05
C TRP A 46 -5.15 -17.53 -11.11
N GLY A 47 -3.97 -18.03 -10.72
CA GLY A 47 -2.90 -18.41 -11.62
C GLY A 47 -2.59 -17.33 -12.67
N ASP A 48 -2.56 -17.74 -13.94
CA ASP A 48 -2.30 -16.87 -15.08
C ASP A 48 -3.40 -15.81 -15.34
N ARG A 49 -4.57 -15.93 -14.71
CA ARG A 49 -5.66 -14.94 -14.79
C ARG A 49 -5.41 -13.72 -13.90
N TYR A 50 -4.34 -13.71 -13.10
CA TYR A 50 -3.94 -12.58 -12.26
C TYR A 50 -2.77 -11.81 -12.86
N CYS A 51 -2.92 -10.50 -12.97
CA CYS A 51 -1.89 -9.58 -13.44
C CYS A 51 -1.83 -8.35 -12.55
N LEU A 52 -0.60 -7.96 -12.17
CA LEU A 52 -0.33 -6.70 -11.51
C LEU A 52 -0.04 -5.61 -12.55
N LEU A 53 -0.46 -4.38 -12.26
CA LEU A 53 -0.19 -3.21 -13.09
C LEU A 53 0.42 -2.08 -12.24
N GLY A 54 1.53 -1.52 -12.70
CA GLY A 54 2.22 -0.41 -12.05
C GLY A 54 2.94 0.54 -13.00
N PRO A 55 3.39 1.70 -12.51
CA PRO A 55 4.24 2.61 -13.28
C PRO A 55 5.64 2.02 -13.45
N TYR A 56 6.23 2.17 -14.63
CA TYR A 56 7.60 1.71 -14.88
C TYR A 56 8.63 2.76 -14.45
N PHE A 57 9.34 2.46 -13.36
CA PHE A 57 10.50 3.22 -12.92
C PHE A 57 11.76 2.33 -12.91
N PRO A 58 12.67 2.47 -13.90
CA PRO A 58 13.75 1.50 -14.14
C PRO A 58 14.67 1.25 -12.95
N GLN A 59 14.99 2.29 -12.17
CA GLN A 59 15.88 2.15 -11.01
C GLN A 59 15.24 1.36 -9.87
N GLN A 60 13.92 1.51 -9.68
CA GLN A 60 13.16 0.86 -8.63
C GLN A 60 12.77 -0.57 -9.00
N ALA A 61 12.51 -0.83 -10.29
CA ALA A 61 12.20 -2.16 -10.79
C ALA A 61 13.46 -3.06 -10.94
N GLN A 62 14.65 -2.48 -10.84
CA GLN A 62 15.91 -3.18 -11.04
C GLN A 62 16.07 -4.34 -10.04
N GLY A 63 16.27 -5.55 -10.57
CA GLY A 63 16.45 -6.76 -9.78
C GLY A 63 15.15 -7.33 -9.18
N GLU A 64 14.02 -6.65 -9.37
CA GLU A 64 12.69 -7.15 -8.98
C GLU A 64 11.82 -7.53 -10.17
N PHE A 65 12.07 -6.99 -11.35
CA PHE A 65 11.25 -7.26 -12.54
C PHE A 65 12.05 -7.97 -13.63
N GLU A 66 11.50 -9.08 -14.13
CA GLU A 66 12.03 -9.82 -15.28
C GLU A 66 11.06 -9.63 -16.46
N THR A 67 11.43 -8.75 -17.39
CA THR A 67 10.65 -8.47 -18.61
C THR A 67 10.71 -9.66 -19.57
N TYR A 68 9.58 -9.94 -20.24
CA TYR A 68 9.58 -10.86 -21.38
C TYR A 68 10.07 -10.16 -22.64
N GLU A 69 10.99 -10.81 -23.35
CA GLU A 69 11.45 -10.38 -24.65
C GLU A 69 10.33 -10.47 -25.70
N ASP A 70 10.42 -9.67 -26.77
CA ASP A 70 9.41 -9.64 -27.84
C ASP A 70 9.13 -11.02 -28.45
N ALA A 71 10.17 -11.86 -28.57
CA ALA A 71 10.03 -13.23 -29.07
C ALA A 71 9.22 -14.13 -28.11
N GLN A 72 9.36 -13.92 -26.78
CA GLN A 72 8.57 -14.62 -25.78
C GLN A 72 7.13 -14.13 -25.80
N LEU A 73 6.93 -12.80 -25.87
CA LEU A 73 5.61 -12.19 -25.98
C LEU A 73 4.86 -12.65 -27.21
N ALA A 74 5.53 -12.82 -28.36
CA ALA A 74 4.91 -13.31 -29.59
C ALA A 74 4.33 -14.74 -29.47
N GLY A 75 4.92 -15.57 -28.60
CA GLY A 75 4.46 -16.94 -28.35
C GLY A 75 3.36 -17.08 -27.30
N MET A 76 3.03 -16.00 -26.56
CA MET A 76 2.00 -16.02 -25.53
C MET A 76 0.61 -15.72 -26.10
N ASP A 77 -0.41 -16.48 -25.74
CA ASP A 77 -1.79 -16.24 -26.18
C ASP A 77 -2.71 -15.77 -25.05
N ASP A 78 -2.15 -15.44 -23.89
CA ASP A 78 -2.97 -14.98 -22.79
C ASP A 78 -3.46 -13.53 -22.98
N PRO A 79 -4.61 -13.16 -22.38
CA PRO A 79 -5.23 -11.85 -22.56
C PRO A 79 -4.32 -10.65 -22.29
N TYR A 80 -3.41 -10.73 -21.32
CA TYR A 80 -2.53 -9.63 -20.97
C TYR A 80 -1.44 -9.44 -22.01
N ALA A 81 -0.85 -10.53 -22.50
CA ALA A 81 0.12 -10.48 -23.61
C ALA A 81 -0.53 -9.95 -24.90
N ARG A 82 -1.77 -10.35 -25.22
CA ARG A 82 -2.51 -9.80 -26.38
C ARG A 82 -2.71 -8.29 -26.28
N ALA A 83 -3.09 -7.78 -25.10
CA ALA A 83 -3.24 -6.34 -24.87
C ALA A 83 -1.90 -5.59 -24.96
N VAL A 84 -0.85 -6.10 -24.32
CA VAL A 84 0.50 -5.50 -24.34
C VAL A 84 1.03 -5.41 -25.76
N ARG A 85 0.89 -6.47 -26.57
CA ARG A 85 1.31 -6.44 -27.99
C ARG A 85 0.54 -5.40 -28.80
N ALA A 86 -0.77 -5.30 -28.61
CA ALA A 86 -1.58 -4.32 -29.32
C ALA A 86 -1.22 -2.87 -28.94
N LEU A 87 -0.92 -2.62 -27.66
CA LEU A 87 -0.48 -1.31 -27.20
C LEU A 87 0.96 -1.00 -27.65
N HIS A 88 1.87 -1.98 -27.62
CA HIS A 88 3.22 -1.81 -28.16
C HIS A 88 3.16 -1.43 -29.66
N GLN A 89 2.29 -2.08 -30.46
CA GLN A 89 2.07 -1.73 -31.87
C GLN A 89 1.51 -0.31 -32.07
N GLN A 90 0.82 0.24 -31.08
CA GLN A 90 0.35 1.63 -31.07
C GLN A 90 1.41 2.63 -30.56
N GLY A 91 2.60 2.15 -30.20
CA GLY A 91 3.72 2.97 -29.76
C GLY A 91 3.76 3.25 -28.25
N TYR A 92 2.97 2.52 -27.45
CA TYR A 92 3.07 2.65 -25.99
C TYR A 92 4.36 2.01 -25.47
N ASP A 93 5.02 2.71 -24.54
CA ASP A 93 6.14 2.18 -23.76
C ASP A 93 5.59 1.36 -22.59
N ILE A 94 5.38 0.07 -22.86
CA ILE A 94 4.72 -0.91 -22.00
C ILE A 94 5.50 -2.22 -22.02
N CYS A 95 5.73 -2.79 -20.83
CA CYS A 95 6.42 -4.05 -20.66
C CYS A 95 5.52 -5.07 -19.94
N LEU A 96 5.54 -6.32 -20.39
CA LEU A 96 5.00 -7.46 -19.65
C LEU A 96 6.15 -8.33 -19.17
N GLY A 97 6.04 -8.82 -17.95
CA GLY A 97 7.04 -9.67 -17.33
C GLY A 97 6.53 -10.30 -16.05
N VAL A 98 7.47 -10.57 -15.14
CA VAL A 98 7.20 -11.22 -13.86
C VAL A 98 7.84 -10.40 -12.74
N TRP A 99 7.07 -10.15 -11.67
CA TRP A 99 7.64 -9.64 -10.43
C TRP A 99 8.31 -10.77 -9.65
N LEU A 100 9.60 -10.63 -9.34
CA LEU A 100 10.47 -11.61 -8.70
C LEU A 100 10.25 -11.72 -7.18
N VAL A 101 8.99 -11.87 -6.80
CA VAL A 101 8.54 -12.19 -5.43
C VAL A 101 8.02 -13.62 -5.36
N THR A 102 7.81 -14.13 -4.14
CA THR A 102 7.16 -15.45 -3.96
C THR A 102 5.80 -15.45 -4.64
N GLY A 103 5.56 -16.43 -5.51
CA GLY A 103 4.37 -16.54 -6.35
C GLY A 103 4.56 -16.05 -7.79
N ARG A 104 5.59 -15.24 -8.08
CA ARG A 104 5.99 -14.83 -9.44
C ARG A 104 4.81 -14.41 -10.33
N PRO A 105 4.01 -13.40 -9.93
CA PRO A 105 2.81 -13.00 -10.66
C PRO A 105 3.17 -12.32 -11.98
N ARG A 106 2.27 -12.39 -12.96
CA ARG A 106 2.37 -11.58 -14.18
C ARG A 106 2.32 -10.12 -13.80
N THR A 107 3.14 -9.30 -14.43
CA THR A 107 3.22 -7.87 -14.11
C THR A 107 3.43 -7.06 -15.37
N VAL A 108 2.57 -6.06 -15.55
CA VAL A 108 2.66 -5.05 -16.59
C VAL A 108 3.17 -3.75 -15.97
N LEU A 109 4.22 -3.20 -16.54
CA LEU A 109 4.76 -1.89 -16.16
C LEU A 109 4.66 -0.95 -17.34
N ILE A 110 4.17 0.28 -17.11
CA ILE A 110 3.97 1.28 -18.17
C ILE A 110 4.72 2.55 -17.80
N ASN A 111 5.53 3.10 -18.71
CA ASN A 111 6.28 4.33 -18.46
C ASN A 111 5.32 5.54 -18.37
N PRO A 112 5.15 6.19 -17.21
CA PRO A 112 4.24 7.35 -17.08
C PRO A 112 4.69 8.55 -17.91
N PHE A 113 6.00 8.71 -18.15
CA PHE A 113 6.55 9.87 -18.83
C PHE A 113 6.20 9.92 -20.32
N GLN A 114 5.79 8.80 -20.92
CA GLN A 114 5.38 8.79 -22.33
C GLN A 114 4.17 9.70 -22.59
N ASN A 115 3.28 9.87 -21.60
CA ASN A 115 2.08 10.69 -21.71
C ASN A 115 2.28 12.16 -21.30
N TYR A 116 3.51 12.58 -20.94
CA TYR A 116 3.77 13.96 -20.54
C TYR A 116 3.46 14.98 -21.63
N HIS A 117 3.63 14.60 -22.90
CA HIS A 117 3.29 15.45 -24.05
C HIS A 117 1.78 15.80 -24.12
N ARG A 118 0.91 14.97 -23.51
CA ARG A 118 -0.55 15.17 -23.42
C ARG A 118 -1.01 15.67 -22.06
N LEU A 119 -0.09 15.97 -21.14
CA LEU A 119 -0.46 16.25 -19.75
C LEU A 119 -1.44 17.42 -19.61
N ALA A 120 -1.31 18.48 -20.42
CA ALA A 120 -2.25 19.60 -20.43
C ALA A 120 -3.67 19.18 -20.84
N GLU A 121 -3.79 18.30 -21.84
CA GLU A 121 -5.06 17.71 -22.28
C GLU A 121 -5.67 16.86 -21.15
N LEU A 122 -4.87 15.96 -20.56
CA LEU A 122 -5.32 15.08 -19.47
C LEU A 122 -5.81 15.86 -18.25
N LYS A 123 -5.11 16.93 -17.87
CA LYS A 123 -5.55 17.83 -16.78
C LYS A 123 -6.86 18.54 -17.12
N SER A 124 -6.99 19.01 -18.36
CA SER A 124 -8.20 19.68 -18.84
C SER A 124 -9.41 18.72 -18.84
N ASP A 125 -9.22 17.49 -19.33
CA ASP A 125 -10.23 16.44 -19.33
C ASP A 125 -10.66 16.07 -17.90
N LEU A 126 -9.68 15.90 -17.00
CA LEU A 126 -9.92 15.57 -15.61
C LEU A 126 -10.75 16.66 -14.89
N TRP A 127 -10.46 17.94 -15.15
CA TRP A 127 -11.27 19.04 -14.65
C TRP A 127 -12.67 19.07 -15.29
N ARG A 128 -12.75 19.00 -16.62
CA ARG A 128 -14.00 19.06 -17.38
C ARG A 128 -14.98 17.98 -16.92
N ASP A 129 -14.52 16.73 -16.87
CA ASP A 129 -15.37 15.57 -16.72
C ASP A 129 -15.58 15.17 -15.25
N HIS A 130 -14.63 15.51 -14.36
CA HIS A 130 -14.62 15.03 -12.98
C HIS A 130 -14.42 16.11 -11.93
N GLN A 131 -14.22 17.38 -12.32
CA GLN A 131 -14.04 18.52 -11.41
C GLN A 131 -12.88 18.33 -10.42
N VAL A 132 -11.84 17.60 -10.84
CA VAL A 132 -10.63 17.39 -10.05
C VAL A 132 -9.57 18.40 -10.49
N PRO A 133 -9.11 19.29 -9.59
CA PRO A 133 -8.09 20.28 -9.92
C PRO A 133 -6.72 19.59 -10.10
N ALA A 134 -5.89 20.13 -11.00
CA ALA A 134 -4.56 19.59 -11.27
C ALA A 134 -3.53 20.71 -11.52
N PRO A 135 -2.88 21.24 -10.45
CA PRO A 135 -1.91 22.32 -10.58
C PRO A 135 -0.64 21.91 -11.37
N ASP A 136 0.10 22.92 -11.83
CA ASP A 136 1.30 22.73 -12.66
C ASP A 136 2.61 22.56 -11.89
N ASN A 137 2.59 22.67 -10.56
CA ASN A 137 3.78 22.67 -9.72
C ASN A 137 3.99 21.39 -8.87
N ASP A 138 3.34 20.28 -9.23
CA ASP A 138 3.45 19.01 -8.53
C ASP A 138 3.79 17.88 -9.51
N ASP A 139 5.07 17.50 -9.54
CA ASP A 139 5.57 16.44 -10.45
C ASP A 139 4.96 15.07 -10.11
N LEU A 140 4.72 14.75 -8.84
CA LEU A 140 4.07 13.50 -8.46
C LEU A 140 2.66 13.44 -9.03
N LEU A 141 1.91 14.55 -8.93
CA LEU A 141 0.58 14.64 -9.51
C LEU A 141 0.60 14.45 -11.02
N HIS A 142 1.63 14.98 -11.70
CA HIS A 142 1.78 14.81 -13.15
C HIS A 142 2.01 13.35 -13.52
N GLN A 143 2.88 12.66 -12.79
CA GLN A 143 3.11 11.23 -12.97
C GLN A 143 1.84 10.41 -12.70
N VAL A 144 1.09 10.74 -11.63
CA VAL A 144 -0.18 10.09 -11.27
C VAL A 144 -1.23 10.25 -12.37
N ILE A 145 -1.41 11.47 -12.89
CA ILE A 145 -2.39 11.73 -13.98
C ILE A 145 -1.98 10.99 -15.25
N ALA A 146 -0.71 11.05 -15.62
CA ALA A 146 -0.20 10.38 -16.82
C ALA A 146 -0.34 8.86 -16.71
N PHE A 147 0.03 8.28 -15.56
CA PHE A 147 -0.14 6.85 -15.28
C PHE A 147 -1.61 6.44 -15.25
N GLY A 148 -2.48 7.26 -14.67
CA GLY A 148 -3.92 7.02 -14.64
C GLY A 148 -4.53 6.83 -16.03
N ASP A 149 -4.15 7.69 -16.98
CA ASP A 149 -4.59 7.54 -18.38
C ASP A 149 -4.06 6.25 -19.01
N LEU A 150 -2.81 5.89 -18.74
CA LEU A 150 -2.20 4.65 -19.25
C LEU A 150 -2.84 3.40 -18.64
N ALA A 151 -3.14 3.42 -17.35
CA ALA A 151 -3.86 2.34 -16.67
C ALA A 151 -5.27 2.18 -17.22
N ARG A 152 -5.97 3.29 -17.49
CA ARG A 152 -7.26 3.29 -18.20
C ARG A 152 -7.12 2.63 -19.57
N VAL A 153 -6.14 3.03 -20.38
CA VAL A 153 -5.88 2.46 -21.71
C VAL A 153 -5.66 0.95 -21.64
N PHE A 154 -4.83 0.49 -20.69
CA PHE A 154 -4.55 -0.94 -20.55
C PHE A 154 -5.79 -1.75 -20.15
N VAL A 155 -6.53 -1.30 -19.14
CA VAL A 155 -7.76 -1.97 -18.69
C VAL A 155 -8.81 -1.99 -19.80
N GLU A 156 -8.97 -0.87 -20.53
CA GLU A 156 -9.88 -0.76 -21.68
C GLU A 156 -9.49 -1.72 -22.80
N GLU A 157 -8.21 -1.85 -23.11
CA GLU A 157 -7.72 -2.76 -24.15
C GLU A 157 -7.91 -4.24 -23.77
N VAL A 158 -7.59 -4.63 -22.54
CA VAL A 158 -7.85 -6.00 -22.05
C VAL A 158 -9.34 -6.32 -22.12
N ALA A 159 -10.19 -5.42 -21.62
CA ALA A 159 -11.64 -5.61 -21.62
C ALA A 159 -12.20 -5.72 -23.04
N ARG A 160 -11.73 -4.88 -23.97
CA ARG A 160 -12.13 -4.90 -25.38
C ARG A 160 -11.76 -6.21 -26.09
N GLN A 161 -10.56 -6.74 -25.80
CA GLN A 161 -10.08 -7.98 -26.44
C GLN A 161 -10.67 -9.25 -25.84
N THR A 162 -11.29 -9.18 -24.67
CA THR A 162 -11.81 -10.36 -23.93
C THR A 162 -13.32 -10.39 -23.80
N VAL A 163 -14.03 -9.52 -24.54
CA VAL A 163 -15.49 -9.49 -24.57
C VAL A 163 -16.04 -10.87 -24.92
N GLY A 164 -16.92 -11.39 -24.06
CA GLY A 164 -17.54 -12.71 -24.23
C GLY A 164 -16.66 -13.90 -23.82
N GLU A 165 -15.38 -13.67 -23.51
CA GLU A 165 -14.44 -14.68 -23.05
C GLU A 165 -14.23 -14.59 -21.53
N TYR A 166 -13.98 -13.38 -21.02
CA TYR A 166 -13.74 -13.13 -19.60
C TYR A 166 -14.53 -11.92 -19.08
N GLN A 167 -14.82 -11.94 -17.78
CA GLN A 167 -15.17 -10.75 -17.02
C GLN A 167 -13.88 -10.11 -16.48
N VAL A 168 -13.64 -8.83 -16.79
CA VAL A 168 -12.46 -8.12 -16.27
C VAL A 168 -12.79 -7.49 -14.91
N ILE A 169 -11.96 -7.75 -13.90
CA ILE A 169 -11.98 -7.09 -12.60
C ILE A 169 -10.71 -6.26 -12.51
N ALA A 170 -10.87 -4.95 -12.33
CA ALA A 170 -9.75 -4.03 -12.15
C ALA A 170 -9.79 -3.49 -10.72
N HIS A 171 -8.80 -3.87 -9.91
CA HIS A 171 -8.70 -3.54 -8.49
C HIS A 171 -7.60 -2.51 -8.26
N PHE A 172 -7.98 -1.29 -7.96
CA PHE A 172 -7.08 -0.15 -7.74
C PHE A 172 -6.79 0.07 -6.26
N HIS A 173 -5.51 0.27 -5.94
CA HIS A 173 -5.06 0.61 -4.59
C HIS A 173 -4.58 2.05 -4.54
N GLU A 174 -5.16 2.81 -3.59
CA GLU A 174 -4.88 4.24 -3.33
C GLU A 174 -5.20 5.21 -4.45
N TRP A 175 -5.36 6.47 -4.06
CA TRP A 175 -5.69 7.59 -4.96
C TRP A 175 -4.73 7.75 -6.15
N MET A 176 -3.45 7.40 -5.96
CA MET A 176 -2.41 7.48 -7.01
C MET A 176 -2.71 6.60 -8.23
N THR A 177 -3.48 5.53 -8.07
CA THR A 177 -3.95 4.70 -9.20
C THR A 177 -5.44 4.85 -9.45
N GLY A 178 -6.19 5.23 -8.41
CA GLY A 178 -7.63 5.45 -8.47
C GLY A 178 -8.07 6.55 -9.45
N VAL A 179 -7.17 7.47 -9.84
CA VAL A 179 -7.48 8.52 -10.83
C VAL A 179 -7.94 7.98 -12.20
N ALA A 180 -7.64 6.71 -12.52
CA ALA A 180 -8.15 6.05 -13.74
C ALA A 180 -9.64 5.68 -13.66
N ILE A 181 -10.17 5.45 -12.45
CA ILE A 181 -11.51 4.91 -12.21
C ILE A 181 -12.64 5.81 -12.75
N PRO A 182 -12.65 7.13 -12.49
CA PRO A 182 -13.72 8.00 -12.97
C PRO A 182 -13.88 7.94 -14.48
N GLU A 183 -12.77 7.87 -15.23
CA GLU A 183 -12.83 7.80 -16.68
C GLU A 183 -13.25 6.41 -17.19
N LEU A 184 -12.74 5.33 -16.58
CA LEU A 184 -13.21 3.97 -16.87
C LEU A 184 -14.74 3.86 -16.69
N ARG A 185 -15.27 4.51 -15.64
CA ARG A 185 -16.69 4.56 -15.35
C ARG A 185 -17.46 5.40 -16.37
N ARG A 186 -16.98 6.59 -16.72
CA ARG A 186 -17.65 7.49 -17.69
C ARG A 186 -17.69 6.89 -19.10
N ARG A 187 -16.62 6.22 -19.53
CA ARG A 187 -16.55 5.49 -20.81
C ARG A 187 -17.35 4.19 -20.85
N GLN A 188 -17.88 3.74 -19.72
CA GLN A 188 -18.60 2.45 -19.61
C GLN A 188 -17.73 1.28 -20.11
N VAL A 189 -16.43 1.29 -19.76
CA VAL A 189 -15.54 0.17 -20.05
C VAL A 189 -16.11 -1.10 -19.41
N PRO A 190 -16.18 -2.24 -20.12
CA PRO A 190 -16.78 -3.47 -19.60
C PRO A 190 -15.85 -4.17 -18.60
N ALA A 191 -15.58 -3.51 -17.47
CA ALA A 191 -14.77 -3.99 -16.36
C ALA A 191 -15.42 -3.66 -15.01
N HIS A 192 -15.32 -4.59 -14.06
CA HIS A 192 -15.76 -4.41 -12.68
C HIS A 192 -14.65 -3.72 -11.88
N LEU A 193 -14.94 -2.51 -11.42
CA LEU A 193 -13.95 -1.62 -10.79
C LEU A 193 -14.02 -1.75 -9.27
N VAL A 194 -12.92 -2.16 -8.64
CA VAL A 194 -12.75 -2.21 -7.18
C VAL A 194 -11.75 -1.15 -6.78
N PHE A 195 -12.05 -0.38 -5.71
CA PHE A 195 -11.13 0.58 -5.13
C PHE A 195 -10.88 0.25 -3.66
N THR A 196 -9.62 0.18 -3.25
CA THR A 196 -9.21 0.09 -1.85
C THR A 196 -8.38 1.30 -1.46
N THR A 197 -8.88 2.07 -0.49
CA THR A 197 -8.05 3.05 0.24
C THR A 197 -7.51 2.40 1.52
N HIS A 198 -6.19 2.43 1.72
CA HIS A 198 -5.54 1.90 2.92
C HIS A 198 -5.49 2.92 4.05
N ALA A 199 -5.67 4.20 3.73
CA ALA A 199 -5.97 5.27 4.67
C ALA A 199 -6.50 6.47 3.89
N THR A 200 -7.42 7.23 4.47
CA THR A 200 -7.85 8.47 3.82
C THR A 200 -6.72 9.49 3.80
N LEU A 201 -6.48 10.14 2.65
CA LEU A 201 -5.39 11.10 2.53
C LEU A 201 -5.60 12.26 3.51
N LEU A 202 -6.80 12.83 3.52
CA LEU A 202 -7.14 13.93 4.41
C LEU A 202 -7.10 13.53 5.89
N GLY A 203 -7.51 12.30 6.23
CA GLY A 203 -7.47 11.80 7.60
C GLY A 203 -6.05 11.76 8.16
N ARG A 204 -5.04 11.42 7.34
CA ARG A 204 -3.62 11.48 7.76
C ARG A 204 -3.20 12.89 8.16
N TYR A 205 -3.62 13.90 7.42
CA TYR A 205 -3.28 15.30 7.73
C TYR A 205 -4.04 15.80 8.95
N LEU A 206 -5.33 15.49 9.06
CA LEU A 206 -6.14 15.90 10.19
C LEU A 206 -5.69 15.25 11.51
N ALA A 207 -5.45 13.93 11.52
CA ALA A 207 -5.03 13.22 12.72
C ALA A 207 -3.67 13.71 13.27
N MET A 208 -2.79 14.24 12.41
CA MET A 208 -1.52 14.83 12.83
C MET A 208 -1.67 16.23 13.45
N ASN A 209 -2.76 16.94 13.15
CA ASN A 209 -2.95 18.35 13.53
C ASN A 209 -4.10 18.57 14.53
N ASP A 210 -5.00 17.60 14.73
CA ASP A 210 -6.09 17.66 15.70
C ASP A 210 -6.07 16.43 16.64
N PRO A 211 -5.71 16.62 17.94
CA PRO A 211 -5.77 15.56 18.94
C PRO A 211 -7.18 14.98 19.15
N ASN A 212 -8.23 15.73 18.82
CA ASN A 212 -9.63 15.32 18.95
C ASN A 212 -10.24 14.94 17.59
N PHE A 213 -9.40 14.61 16.60
CA PHE A 213 -9.81 14.33 15.22
C PHE A 213 -11.04 13.41 15.10
N TYR A 214 -11.06 12.28 15.82
CA TYR A 214 -12.16 11.32 15.73
C TYR A 214 -13.48 11.82 16.34
N ASP A 215 -13.42 12.73 17.31
CA ASP A 215 -14.60 13.33 17.93
C ASP A 215 -15.18 14.44 17.04
N ASN A 216 -14.31 15.15 16.30
CA ASN A 216 -14.67 16.25 15.41
C ASN A 216 -14.98 15.81 13.97
N LEU A 217 -14.79 14.54 13.62
CA LEU A 217 -14.82 14.03 12.25
C LEU A 217 -16.10 14.41 11.48
N MET A 218 -17.24 14.42 12.15
CA MET A 218 -18.54 14.76 11.55
C MET A 218 -18.70 16.26 11.20
N LEU A 219 -17.85 17.12 11.74
CA LEU A 219 -17.87 18.57 11.55
C LEU A 219 -16.90 19.03 10.45
N VAL A 220 -16.12 18.10 9.88
CA VAL A 220 -15.07 18.40 8.92
C VAL A 220 -15.67 18.75 7.56
N ASP A 221 -15.41 19.97 7.08
CA ASP A 221 -15.52 20.30 5.67
C ASP A 221 -14.27 19.77 4.94
N TRP A 222 -14.44 18.66 4.23
CA TRP A 222 -13.32 17.98 3.56
C TRP A 222 -12.60 18.90 2.56
N ARG A 223 -13.34 19.77 1.84
CA ARG A 223 -12.76 20.59 0.78
C ARG A 223 -11.98 21.75 1.38
N ALA A 224 -12.57 22.44 2.37
CA ALA A 224 -11.89 23.53 3.06
C ALA A 224 -10.59 23.03 3.73
N GLN A 225 -10.61 21.84 4.34
CA GLN A 225 -9.40 21.25 4.94
C GLN A 225 -8.39 20.80 3.88
N ALA A 226 -8.83 20.18 2.78
CA ALA A 226 -7.92 19.79 1.71
C ALA A 226 -7.24 21.00 1.05
N GLN A 227 -7.95 22.13 0.92
CA GLN A 227 -7.37 23.40 0.46
C GLN A 227 -6.41 23.98 1.49
N HIS A 228 -6.76 23.95 2.78
CA HIS A 228 -5.90 24.41 3.88
C HIS A 228 -4.54 23.68 3.89
N PHE A 229 -4.55 22.36 3.67
CA PHE A 229 -3.34 21.55 3.61
C PHE A 229 -2.69 21.50 2.21
N ASN A 230 -3.24 22.21 1.22
CA ASN A 230 -2.78 22.22 -0.17
C ASN A 230 -2.68 20.81 -0.81
N ILE A 231 -3.68 19.97 -0.55
CA ILE A 231 -3.79 18.58 -1.05
C ILE A 231 -5.13 18.33 -1.77
N GLU A 232 -5.90 19.37 -2.07
CA GLU A 232 -7.19 19.27 -2.77
C GLU A 232 -7.14 18.40 -4.04
N PRO A 233 -6.12 18.47 -4.92
CA PRO A 233 -6.03 17.60 -6.09
C PRO A 233 -6.11 16.10 -5.73
N ALA A 234 -5.23 15.66 -4.83
CA ALA A 234 -5.12 14.25 -4.46
C ALA A 234 -6.33 13.76 -3.67
N VAL A 235 -6.89 14.60 -2.77
CA VAL A 235 -8.15 14.28 -2.06
C VAL A 235 -9.32 14.19 -3.05
N SER A 236 -9.37 15.06 -4.05
CA SER A 236 -10.40 15.02 -5.09
C SER A 236 -10.28 13.78 -5.97
N MET A 237 -9.05 13.34 -6.31
CA MET A 237 -8.81 12.07 -6.98
C MET A 237 -9.25 10.88 -6.14
N GLU A 238 -8.93 10.86 -4.84
CA GLU A 238 -9.35 9.81 -3.90
C GLU A 238 -10.88 9.72 -3.84
N ARG A 239 -11.55 10.86 -3.71
CA ARG A 239 -13.03 10.93 -3.70
C ARG A 239 -13.62 10.49 -5.02
N ALA A 240 -13.09 10.95 -6.16
CA ALA A 240 -13.57 10.55 -7.47
C ALA A 240 -13.40 9.04 -7.70
N ALA A 241 -12.28 8.46 -7.28
CA ALA A 241 -12.03 7.03 -7.31
C ALA A 241 -13.01 6.25 -6.43
N ALA A 242 -13.19 6.73 -5.18
CA ALA A 242 -14.13 6.14 -4.24
C ALA A 242 -15.55 6.16 -4.79
N HIS A 243 -16.04 7.24 -5.40
CA HIS A 243 -17.41 7.29 -5.95
C HIS A 243 -17.55 6.58 -7.32
N GLY A 244 -16.48 6.56 -8.13
CA GLY A 244 -16.50 5.98 -9.47
C GLY A 244 -16.40 4.45 -9.49
N SER A 245 -15.88 3.83 -8.42
CA SER A 245 -15.73 2.37 -8.35
C SER A 245 -17.09 1.66 -8.19
N HIS A 246 -17.18 0.42 -8.64
CA HIS A 246 -18.35 -0.42 -8.38
C HIS A 246 -18.35 -0.89 -6.92
N VAL A 247 -17.19 -1.35 -6.45
CA VAL A 247 -16.96 -1.77 -5.07
C VAL A 247 -15.89 -0.88 -4.47
N PHE A 248 -16.17 -0.30 -3.31
CA PHE A 248 -15.26 0.50 -2.52
C PHE A 248 -14.94 -0.22 -1.22
N THR A 249 -13.68 -0.26 -0.85
CA THR A 249 -13.21 -1.02 0.31
C THR A 249 -12.14 -0.24 1.08
N THR A 250 -11.93 -0.64 2.32
CA THR A 250 -10.82 -0.14 3.13
C THR A 250 -10.22 -1.26 3.97
N VAL A 251 -9.16 -1.01 4.72
CA VAL A 251 -8.39 -2.04 5.43
C VAL A 251 -8.74 -2.17 6.91
N SER A 252 -9.53 -1.26 7.47
CA SER A 252 -9.95 -1.33 8.87
C SER A 252 -11.29 -0.64 9.14
N GLU A 253 -11.97 -1.08 10.19
CA GLU A 253 -13.21 -0.44 10.70
C GLU A 253 -13.00 1.02 11.12
N LEU A 254 -11.80 1.37 11.57
CA LEU A 254 -11.47 2.75 11.90
C LEU A 254 -11.48 3.62 10.64
N THR A 255 -10.89 3.12 9.57
CA THR A 255 -10.85 3.80 8.27
C THR A 255 -12.24 3.84 7.61
N VAL A 256 -13.14 2.90 7.92
CA VAL A 256 -14.55 2.99 7.49
C VAL A 256 -15.18 4.29 7.98
N ARG A 257 -14.97 4.64 9.26
CA ARG A 257 -15.49 5.90 9.83
C ARG A 257 -14.92 7.10 9.09
N GLU A 258 -13.61 7.13 8.82
CA GLU A 258 -12.97 8.19 8.04
C GLU A 258 -13.59 8.32 6.64
N CYS A 259 -13.77 7.21 5.92
CA CYS A 259 -14.31 7.22 4.57
C CYS A 259 -15.73 7.80 4.50
N ILE A 260 -16.58 7.50 5.50
CA ILE A 260 -17.95 8.01 5.56
C ILE A 260 -17.96 9.54 5.57
N TYR A 261 -17.11 10.17 6.38
CA TYR A 261 -17.13 11.63 6.54
C TYR A 261 -16.18 12.37 5.58
N LEU A 262 -15.03 11.79 5.25
CA LEU A 262 -14.01 12.45 4.43
C LEU A 262 -14.13 12.12 2.95
N LEU A 263 -14.67 10.95 2.60
CA LEU A 263 -14.90 10.54 1.21
C LEU A 263 -16.38 10.54 0.83
N ASP A 264 -17.29 10.67 1.80
CA ASP A 264 -18.74 10.69 1.59
C ASP A 264 -19.25 9.43 0.86
N ARG A 265 -18.60 8.29 1.13
CA ARG A 265 -19.01 6.97 0.65
C ARG A 265 -18.72 5.94 1.74
N ILE A 266 -19.73 5.14 2.08
CA ILE A 266 -19.56 3.98 2.97
C ILE A 266 -18.83 2.89 2.18
N PRO A 267 -17.67 2.38 2.65
CA PRO A 267 -17.04 1.20 2.05
C PRO A 267 -17.97 -0.02 2.10
N ASP A 268 -18.02 -0.78 1.01
CA ASP A 268 -18.82 -1.99 0.83
C ASP A 268 -18.24 -3.18 1.62
N ALA A 269 -16.92 -3.19 1.86
CA ALA A 269 -16.27 -4.21 2.68
C ALA A 269 -14.95 -3.71 3.30
N VAL A 270 -14.56 -4.36 4.39
CA VAL A 270 -13.23 -4.24 4.99
C VAL A 270 -12.36 -5.40 4.54
N LEU A 271 -11.18 -5.09 4.00
CA LEU A 271 -10.15 -6.04 3.54
C LEU A 271 -8.88 -5.87 4.40
N PRO A 272 -8.80 -6.51 5.59
CA PRO A 272 -7.66 -6.37 6.47
C PRO A 272 -6.36 -6.88 5.81
N ASN A 273 -5.26 -6.17 6.07
CA ASN A 273 -3.96 -6.57 5.54
C ASN A 273 -3.49 -7.89 6.16
N GLY A 274 -3.32 -8.91 5.34
CA GLY A 274 -2.78 -10.21 5.74
C GLY A 274 -1.25 -10.30 5.64
N LEU A 275 -0.67 -11.15 6.48
CA LEU A 275 0.73 -11.57 6.39
C LEU A 275 0.78 -13.07 6.14
N ASN A 276 1.76 -13.53 5.36
CA ASN A 276 2.00 -14.95 5.20
C ASN A 276 2.71 -15.50 6.45
N ILE A 277 2.01 -16.34 7.22
CA ILE A 277 2.43 -16.83 8.54
C ILE A 277 3.27 -18.12 8.47
N GLU A 278 3.47 -18.73 7.30
CA GLU A 278 4.27 -19.96 7.17
C GLU A 278 5.69 -19.84 7.76
N ARG A 279 6.23 -18.63 7.85
CA ARG A 279 7.57 -18.34 8.40
C ARG A 279 7.73 -18.54 9.92
N PHE A 280 6.68 -18.82 10.70
CA PHE A 280 6.76 -18.81 12.18
C PHE A 280 6.21 -20.04 12.93
N VAL A 281 5.95 -21.16 12.26
CA VAL A 281 5.09 -22.22 12.84
C VAL A 281 5.84 -23.31 13.64
N ALA A 282 7.14 -23.17 13.88
CA ALA A 282 7.85 -24.05 14.82
C ALA A 282 7.78 -23.46 16.25
N LEU A 283 6.72 -23.79 17.00
CA LEU A 283 6.46 -23.30 18.37
C LEU A 283 7.68 -23.42 19.31
N HIS A 284 8.43 -24.53 19.24
CA HIS A 284 9.64 -24.72 20.03
C HIS A 284 10.84 -23.92 19.52
N GLU A 285 10.95 -23.75 18.20
CA GLU A 285 12.01 -22.95 17.59
C GLU A 285 11.84 -21.48 17.95
N PHE A 286 10.60 -20.96 18.01
CA PHE A 286 10.33 -19.60 18.46
C PHE A 286 10.89 -19.30 19.86
N GLN A 287 10.74 -20.23 20.81
CA GLN A 287 11.29 -20.08 22.16
C GLN A 287 12.82 -20.12 22.18
N ASN A 288 13.43 -21.00 21.37
CA ASN A 288 14.87 -21.06 21.21
C ASN A 288 15.41 -19.78 20.57
N LEU A 289 14.73 -19.24 19.56
CA LEU A 289 15.07 -17.97 18.92
C LEU A 289 14.89 -16.81 19.91
N HIS A 290 13.82 -16.80 20.71
CA HIS A 290 13.62 -15.81 21.77
C HIS A 290 14.83 -15.78 22.72
N LYS A 291 15.24 -16.93 23.27
CA LYS A 291 16.42 -17.00 24.14
C LYS A 291 17.68 -16.51 23.44
N LYS A 292 17.97 -17.05 22.24
CA LYS A 292 19.15 -16.68 21.45
C LYS A 292 19.24 -15.18 21.16
N TYR A 293 18.13 -14.54 20.82
CA TYR A 293 18.12 -13.10 20.53
C TYR A 293 18.04 -12.25 21.81
N LYS A 294 17.43 -12.75 22.89
CA LYS A 294 17.50 -12.12 24.22
C LYS A 294 18.95 -12.06 24.71
N ASP A 295 19.74 -13.12 24.53
CA ASP A 295 21.17 -13.15 24.88
C ASP A 295 21.97 -12.07 24.13
N LYS A 296 21.65 -11.82 22.84
CA LYS A 296 22.27 -10.71 22.09
C LYS A 296 21.87 -9.33 22.61
N ILE A 297 20.62 -9.17 23.05
CA ILE A 297 20.16 -7.94 23.69
C ILE A 297 20.85 -7.76 25.04
N HIS A 298 21.08 -8.85 25.80
CA HIS A 298 21.88 -8.82 27.03
C HIS A 298 23.28 -8.29 26.76
N GLU A 299 23.98 -8.82 25.75
CA GLU A 299 25.31 -8.33 25.36
C GLU A 299 25.33 -6.81 25.09
N PHE A 300 24.35 -6.31 24.33
CA PHE A 300 24.21 -4.88 24.07
C PHE A 300 23.96 -4.07 25.36
N VAL A 301 23.03 -4.51 26.21
CA VAL A 301 22.64 -3.82 27.45
C VAL A 301 23.80 -3.79 28.44
N MET A 302 24.54 -4.90 28.58
CA MET A 302 25.76 -4.95 29.38
C MET A 302 26.77 -3.91 28.89
N ALA A 303 27.05 -3.89 27.59
CA ALA A 303 28.01 -2.94 27.00
C ALA A 303 27.58 -1.47 27.21
N HIS A 304 26.28 -1.19 27.16
CA HIS A 304 25.75 0.17 27.29
C HIS A 304 25.70 0.66 28.75
N PHE A 305 25.29 -0.19 29.69
CA PHE A 305 24.97 0.24 31.06
C PHE A 305 26.01 -0.18 32.11
N PHE A 306 26.63 -1.36 31.99
CA PHE A 306 27.36 -1.97 33.12
C PHE A 306 28.69 -1.28 33.43
N GLN A 307 29.16 -0.39 32.55
CA GLN A 307 30.25 0.52 32.88
C GLN A 307 29.86 1.53 33.98
N SER A 308 28.56 1.87 34.09
CA SER A 308 28.04 2.86 35.04
C SER A 308 27.25 2.22 36.18
N TYR A 309 26.37 1.25 35.88
CA TYR A 309 25.60 0.51 36.87
C TYR A 309 25.13 -0.83 36.30
N SER A 310 25.13 -1.87 37.13
CA SER A 310 24.68 -3.21 36.76
C SER A 310 23.37 -3.57 37.44
N PHE A 311 22.66 -4.51 36.84
CA PHE A 311 21.40 -5.06 37.34
C PHE A 311 21.22 -6.49 36.82
N ASP A 312 20.34 -7.26 37.46
CA ASP A 312 20.08 -8.64 37.05
C ASP A 312 19.30 -8.69 35.73
N LEU A 313 19.91 -9.30 34.72
CA LEU A 313 19.32 -9.45 33.39
C LEU A 313 18.26 -10.56 33.32
N ASP A 314 18.30 -11.52 34.24
CA ASP A 314 17.28 -12.56 34.34
C ASP A 314 15.97 -11.96 34.87
N ASP A 315 16.06 -10.96 35.75
CA ASP A 315 14.92 -10.16 36.26
C ASP A 315 14.72 -8.86 35.46
N THR A 316 15.16 -8.82 34.19
CA THR A 316 14.95 -7.68 33.28
C THR A 316 13.99 -8.04 32.14
N ILE A 317 13.03 -7.15 31.90
CA ILE A 317 12.09 -7.22 30.77
C ILE A 317 12.45 -6.17 29.72
N TYR A 318 12.49 -6.60 28.46
CA TYR A 318 12.72 -5.73 27.32
C TYR A 318 11.42 -5.31 26.66
N PHE A 319 11.12 -4.02 26.70
CA PHE A 319 10.05 -3.43 25.91
C PHE A 319 10.64 -2.75 24.67
N PHE A 320 9.85 -2.66 23.60
CA PHE A 320 10.24 -1.87 22.45
C PHE A 320 9.02 -1.28 21.76
N THR A 321 9.25 -0.17 21.07
CA THR A 321 8.35 0.38 20.05
C THR A 321 9.16 0.65 18.80
N SER A 322 8.56 0.47 17.62
CA SER A 322 9.25 0.68 16.35
C SER A 322 8.35 1.26 15.28
N GLY A 323 8.94 1.98 14.34
CA GLY A 323 8.22 2.55 13.20
C GLY A 323 8.94 3.75 12.59
N ARG A 324 8.25 4.41 11.66
CA ARG A 324 8.66 5.74 11.18
C ARG A 324 8.63 6.73 12.33
N TYR A 325 9.46 7.77 12.25
CA TYR A 325 9.50 8.81 13.29
C TYR A 325 8.30 9.75 13.18
N GLU A 326 7.16 9.32 13.71
CA GLU A 326 5.93 10.09 13.81
C GLU A 326 5.54 10.14 15.30
N TYR A 327 6.07 11.12 16.03
CA TYR A 327 6.06 11.15 17.50
C TYR A 327 4.69 10.91 18.13
N HIS A 328 3.66 11.60 17.63
CA HIS A 328 2.27 11.44 18.11
C HIS A 328 1.55 10.26 17.44
N ASN A 329 1.61 10.11 16.11
CA ASN A 329 0.89 9.04 15.41
C ASN A 329 1.33 7.63 15.81
N LYS A 330 2.60 7.45 16.18
CA LYS A 330 3.14 6.17 16.69
C LYS A 330 3.06 6.06 18.21
N GLY A 331 2.51 7.07 18.89
CA GLY A 331 2.28 7.09 20.33
C GLY A 331 3.58 7.09 21.15
N PHE A 332 4.66 7.66 20.62
CA PHE A 332 5.93 7.72 21.35
C PHE A 332 5.82 8.65 22.57
N ASP A 333 5.06 9.73 22.45
CA ASP A 333 4.65 10.60 23.56
C ASP A 333 3.92 9.85 24.67
N LEU A 334 2.86 9.12 24.31
CA LEU A 334 2.07 8.35 25.26
C LEU A 334 2.90 7.24 25.92
N THR A 335 3.76 6.58 25.14
CA THR A 335 4.64 5.52 25.62
C THR A 335 5.63 6.07 26.65
N LEU A 336 6.24 7.23 26.40
CA LEU A 336 7.17 7.86 27.35
C LEU A 336 6.48 8.24 28.66
N GLU A 337 5.29 8.85 28.59
CA GLU A 337 4.50 9.19 29.79
C GLU A 337 4.08 7.94 30.57
N ALA A 338 3.66 6.89 29.87
CA ALA A 338 3.30 5.61 30.49
C ALA A 338 4.51 4.96 31.20
N LEU A 339 5.71 5.05 30.61
CA LEU A 339 6.95 4.54 31.21
C LEU A 339 7.35 5.33 32.46
N ALA A 340 7.19 6.65 32.47
CA ALA A 340 7.45 7.48 33.65
C ALA A 340 6.53 7.09 34.81
N ARG A 341 5.24 6.89 34.54
CA ARG A 341 4.26 6.41 35.53
C ARG A 341 4.55 4.98 35.99
N LEU A 342 4.96 4.09 35.08
CA LEU A 342 5.36 2.73 35.40
C LEU A 342 6.55 2.74 36.35
N ASN A 343 7.59 3.53 36.07
CA ASN A 343 8.76 3.67 36.92
C ASN A 343 8.38 4.09 38.35
N HIS A 344 7.53 5.11 38.50
CA HIS A 344 7.04 5.54 39.80
C HIS A 344 6.29 4.42 40.56
N ARG A 345 5.42 3.68 39.85
CA ARG A 345 4.66 2.57 40.45
C ARG A 345 5.55 1.41 40.87
N LEU A 346 6.56 1.05 40.08
CA LEU A 346 7.52 0.00 40.42
C LEU A 346 8.31 0.36 41.68
N GLN A 347 8.75 1.62 41.80
CA GLN A 347 9.43 2.13 42.98
C GLN A 347 8.54 2.08 44.23
N GLN A 348 7.25 2.39 44.10
CA GLN A 348 6.30 2.35 45.21
C GLN A 348 5.87 0.95 45.61
N SER A 349 5.74 0.03 44.65
CA SER A 349 5.28 -1.34 44.94
C SER A 349 6.36 -2.21 45.59
N GLY A 350 7.63 -1.80 45.52
CA GLY A 350 8.76 -2.59 46.01
C GLY A 350 8.98 -3.89 45.23
N LEU A 351 8.48 -3.97 44.00
CA LEU A 351 8.72 -5.12 43.12
C LEU A 351 10.19 -5.11 42.70
N SER A 352 10.83 -6.29 42.72
CA SER A 352 12.13 -6.46 42.09
C SER A 352 11.96 -6.52 40.57
N GLY A 353 13.01 -6.13 39.86
CA GLY A 353 13.10 -6.26 38.41
C GLY A 353 13.31 -4.92 37.70
N GLN A 354 13.75 -5.00 36.46
CA GLN A 354 14.07 -3.84 35.62
C GLN A 354 13.32 -3.90 34.29
N VAL A 355 13.00 -2.72 33.75
CA VAL A 355 12.47 -2.58 32.40
C VAL A 355 13.43 -1.75 31.59
N VAL A 356 13.90 -2.30 30.47
CA VAL A 356 14.67 -1.56 29.47
C VAL A 356 13.81 -1.39 28.24
N MET A 357 13.51 -0.13 27.89
CA MET A 357 12.68 0.23 26.74
C MET A 357 13.55 0.67 25.56
N PHE A 358 13.32 0.08 24.39
CA PHE A 358 13.92 0.48 23.12
C PHE A 358 12.95 1.29 22.26
N PHE A 359 13.38 2.48 21.80
CA PHE A 359 12.69 3.24 20.76
C PHE A 359 13.42 3.08 19.43
N ILE A 360 12.87 2.30 18.51
CA ILE A 360 13.52 1.91 17.26
C ILE A 360 12.90 2.69 16.10
N THR A 361 13.53 3.80 15.74
CA THR A 361 13.03 4.71 14.72
C THR A 361 14.17 5.30 13.90
N LYS A 362 13.93 5.54 12.62
CA LYS A 362 14.94 6.15 11.74
C LYS A 362 14.90 7.67 11.85
N ARG A 363 16.03 8.28 12.20
CA ARG A 363 16.29 9.73 12.11
C ARG A 363 17.71 9.96 11.59
N PRO A 364 18.00 11.16 11.04
CA PRO A 364 19.38 11.56 10.82
C PRO A 364 20.16 11.46 12.14
N TYR A 365 21.28 10.76 12.13
CA TYR A 365 22.17 10.60 13.28
C TYR A 365 23.62 10.72 12.81
N THR A 366 24.50 11.07 13.73
CA THR A 366 25.95 10.98 13.55
C THR A 366 26.46 9.85 14.44
N SER A 367 27.19 8.90 13.85
CA SER A 367 27.83 7.81 14.58
C SER A 367 28.98 8.35 15.44
N ILE A 368 29.24 7.68 16.57
CA ILE A 368 30.39 7.96 17.45
C ILE A 368 31.72 7.62 16.74
N ASN A 369 31.67 6.80 15.67
CA ASN A 369 32.73 6.68 14.68
C ASN A 369 32.20 7.14 13.31
N PRO A 370 32.59 8.33 12.82
CA PRO A 370 32.12 8.88 11.54
C PRO A 370 32.61 8.11 10.33
#